data_AF-A0A0F5YBU3-F1
#
_entry.id   AF-A0A0F5YBU3-F1
#
_cell.length_a   1.000
_cell.length_b   1.000
_cell.length_c   1.000
_cell.angle_alpha   90.00
_cell.angle_beta   90.00
_cell.angle_gamma   90.00
#
_symmetry.space_group_name_H-M   'P 1'
#
loop_
_entity.id
_entity.type
_entity.pdbx_description
1 polymer ?
#
loop_
_entity_poly.entity_id
_entity_poly.type
_entity_poly.pdbx_seq_one_letter_code
_entity_poly.pdbx_strand_id
1 'polypeptide(L)'
;MELVEILIGQLGVQEQQAKGGAGLLFQLAQEKLKNEQFSQIAQYVPGIGELLNAAPQGGGMMGALGDLASAMGAPASIGNLATLAAGFSKLGLNTSMINKFVPIILSYIQGKGGIGASQLLEQILKEFL
;
A
#
# COMPACT_ATOMS: atom_id res chain seq x y z
N MET A 1 1.90 -12.00 -12.52
CA MET A 1 1.86 -11.93 -11.04
C MET A 1 0.41 -11.97 -10.65
N GLU A 2 -0.04 -13.03 -9.98
CA GLU A 2 -1.47 -13.31 -9.78
C GLU A 2 -2.24 -12.16 -9.12
N LEU A 3 -1.70 -11.54 -8.06
CA LEU A 3 -2.33 -10.38 -7.43
C LEU A 3 -2.54 -9.21 -8.41
N VAL A 4 -1.55 -8.94 -9.27
CA VAL A 4 -1.63 -7.85 -10.27
C VAL A 4 -2.70 -8.16 -11.31
N GLU A 5 -2.77 -9.41 -11.78
CA GLU A 5 -3.78 -9.86 -12.74
C GLU A 5 -5.20 -9.75 -12.17
N ILE A 6 -5.39 -10.10 -10.89
CA ILE A 6 -6.66 -9.93 -10.17
C ILE A 6 -7.06 -8.45 -10.09
N LEU A 7 -6.12 -7.58 -9.73
CA LEU A 7 -6.39 -6.13 -9.64
C LEU A 7 -6.77 -5.53 -11.00
N ILE A 8 -6.05 -5.89 -12.07
CA ILE A 8 -6.39 -5.49 -13.44
C ILE A 8 -7.80 -5.97 -13.80
N GLY A 9 -8.08 -7.27 -13.61
CA GLY A 9 -9.34 -7.88 -14.01
C GLY A 9 -10.56 -7.35 -13.25
N GLN A 10 -10.41 -7.09 -11.95
CA GLN A 10 -11.53 -6.63 -11.11
C GLN A 10 -11.74 -5.11 -11.15
N LEU A 11 -10.68 -4.32 -11.33
CA LEU A 11 -10.76 -2.85 -11.23
C LEU A 11 -10.63 -2.14 -12.58
N GLY A 12 -10.28 -2.84 -13.65
CA GLY A 12 -10.06 -2.25 -14.97
C GLY A 12 -8.87 -1.29 -15.01
N VAL A 13 -7.91 -1.45 -14.10
CA VAL A 13 -6.69 -0.64 -14.03
C VAL A 13 -5.59 -1.22 -14.93
N GLN A 14 -4.63 -0.40 -15.33
CA GLN A 14 -3.45 -0.86 -16.08
C GLN A 14 -2.44 -1.57 -15.17
N GLU A 15 -1.54 -2.35 -15.74
CA GLU A 15 -0.55 -3.12 -14.99
C GLU A 15 0.31 -2.25 -14.07
N GLN A 16 0.80 -1.11 -14.56
CA GLN A 16 1.59 -0.17 -13.76
C GLN A 16 0.80 0.40 -12.59
N GLN A 17 -0.50 0.63 -12.77
CA GLN A 17 -1.40 1.14 -11.73
C GLN A 17 -1.69 0.07 -10.68
N ALA A 18 -1.90 -1.17 -11.08
CA ALA A 18 -2.06 -2.30 -10.18
C ALA A 18 -0.80 -2.54 -9.35
N LYS A 19 0.37 -2.57 -9.99
CA LYS A 19 1.67 -2.74 -9.33
C LYS A 19 1.96 -1.60 -8.35
N GLY A 20 1.87 -0.35 -8.81
CA GLY A 20 2.16 0.81 -7.99
C GLY A 20 1.16 1.02 -6.86
N GLY A 21 -0.14 0.82 -7.12
CA GLY A 21 -1.18 0.98 -6.09
C GLY A 21 -1.08 -0.06 -4.98
N ALA A 22 -0.83 -1.33 -5.33
CA ALA A 22 -0.55 -2.37 -4.34
C ALA A 22 0.78 -2.09 -3.61
N GLY A 23 1.80 -1.65 -4.34
CA GLY A 23 3.08 -1.25 -3.79
C GLY A 23 2.99 -0.18 -2.71
N LEU A 24 2.20 0.87 -2.94
CA LEU A 24 1.98 1.94 -1.95
C LEU A 24 1.32 1.42 -0.66
N LEU A 25 0.35 0.51 -0.77
CA LEU A 25 -0.29 -0.11 0.39
C LEU A 25 0.69 -1.00 1.16
N PHE A 26 1.55 -1.74 0.45
CA PHE A 26 2.58 -2.55 1.09
C PHE A 26 3.72 -1.72 1.67
N GLN A 27 4.08 -0.58 1.08
CA GLN A 27 5.05 0.37 1.65
C GLN A 27 4.54 0.91 2.98
N LEU A 28 3.28 1.36 3.03
CA LEU A 28 2.65 1.81 4.28
C LEU A 28 2.68 0.70 5.35
N ALA A 29 2.35 -0.54 4.96
CA ALA A 29 2.46 -1.68 5.87
C ALA A 29 3.91 -1.93 6.33
N GLN A 30 4.89 -1.83 5.43
CA GLN A 30 6.31 -2.01 5.73
C GLN A 30 6.85 -0.95 6.71
N GLU A 31 6.38 0.28 6.59
CA GLU A 31 6.77 1.39 7.47
C GLU A 31 6.19 1.28 8.88
N LYS A 32 5.02 0.66 9.03
CA LYS A 32 4.30 0.55 10.31
C LYS A 32 4.55 -0.75 11.05
N LEU A 33 4.82 -1.82 10.32
CA LEU A 33 5.04 -3.14 10.88
C LEU A 33 6.52 -3.36 11.20
N LYS A 34 6.78 -4.17 12.22
CA LYS A 34 8.13 -4.71 12.43
C LYS A 34 8.50 -5.65 11.28
N ASN A 35 9.80 -5.83 11.05
CA ASN A 35 10.30 -6.68 9.96
C ASN A 35 9.70 -8.09 9.96
N GLU A 36 9.54 -8.70 11.14
CA GLU A 36 8.94 -10.03 11.28
C GLU A 36 7.46 -10.05 10.87
N GLN A 37 6.71 -9.01 11.24
CA GLN A 37 5.30 -8.84 10.90
C GLN A 37 5.10 -8.60 9.40
N PHE A 38 5.92 -7.74 8.80
CA PHE A 38 5.86 -7.51 7.36
C PHE A 38 6.26 -8.77 6.57
N SER A 39 7.22 -9.54 7.06
CA SER A 39 7.63 -10.82 6.45
C SER A 39 6.47 -11.83 6.42
N GLN A 40 5.59 -11.81 7.43
CA GLN A 40 4.38 -12.65 7.45
C GLN A 40 3.39 -12.29 6.34
N ILE A 41 3.37 -11.05 5.86
CA ILE A 41 2.57 -10.60 4.71
C ILE A 41 3.29 -10.97 3.41
N ALA A 42 4.58 -10.65 3.32
CA ALA A 42 5.41 -10.85 2.14
C ALA A 42 5.41 -12.31 1.64
N GLN A 43 5.40 -13.29 2.53
CA GLN A 43 5.37 -14.71 2.15
C GLN A 43 4.13 -15.12 1.33
N TYR A 44 3.01 -14.39 1.46
CA TYR A 44 1.77 -14.66 0.71
C TYR A 44 1.67 -13.87 -0.59
N VAL A 45 2.60 -12.95 -0.83
CA VAL A 45 2.60 -12.06 -1.99
C VAL A 45 3.90 -12.26 -2.79
N PRO A 46 3.95 -13.31 -3.65
CA PRO A 46 5.06 -13.48 -4.57
C PRO A 46 5.28 -12.22 -5.42
N GLY A 47 6.52 -11.73 -5.44
CA GLY A 47 6.87 -10.50 -6.15
C GLY A 47 6.59 -9.21 -5.37
N ILE A 48 6.33 -9.26 -4.05
CA ILE A 48 6.10 -8.04 -3.25
C ILE A 48 7.21 -7.00 -3.39
N GLY A 49 8.47 -7.42 -3.56
CA GLY A 49 9.58 -6.51 -3.83
C GLY A 49 9.42 -5.72 -5.14
N GLU A 50 8.89 -6.35 -6.20
CA GLU A 50 8.56 -5.64 -7.45
C GLU A 50 7.42 -4.65 -7.25
N LEU A 51 6.42 -4.98 -6.42
CA LEU A 51 5.33 -4.07 -6.08
C LEU A 51 5.85 -2.85 -5.32
N LEU A 52 6.67 -3.07 -4.29
CA LEU A 52 7.31 -2.00 -3.50
C LEU A 52 8.17 -1.08 -4.40
N ASN A 53 8.89 -1.64 -5.37
CA ASN A 53 9.70 -0.87 -6.31
C ASN A 53 8.87 -0.13 -7.36
N ALA A 54 7.69 -0.65 -7.71
CA ALA A 54 6.77 -0.02 -8.65
C ALA A 54 5.90 1.08 -8.01
N ALA A 55 5.83 1.11 -6.68
CA ALA A 55 5.17 2.19 -5.95
C ALA A 55 5.85 3.53 -6.31
N PRO A 56 5.10 4.58 -6.65
CA PRO A 56 5.66 5.90 -6.86
C PRO A 56 6.41 6.31 -5.61
N GLN A 57 7.73 6.37 -5.69
CA GLN A 57 8.52 6.93 -4.62
C GLN A 57 8.05 8.38 -4.43
N GLY A 58 7.76 8.78 -3.19
CA GLY A 58 7.61 10.18 -2.86
C GLY A 58 8.97 10.85 -2.98
N GLY A 59 9.43 11.05 -4.21
CA GLY A 59 10.78 11.51 -4.49
C GLY A 59 11.07 12.79 -3.73
N GLY A 60 12.11 12.77 -2.89
CA GLY A 60 12.78 13.89 -2.19
C GLY A 60 11.92 14.74 -1.23
N MET A 61 10.68 15.00 -1.62
CA MET A 61 9.71 15.85 -0.97
C MET A 61 9.01 15.15 0.19
N MET A 62 8.94 13.81 0.23
CA MET A 62 8.36 13.10 1.38
C MET A 62 9.27 13.18 2.61
N GLY A 63 10.59 13.14 2.40
CA GLY A 63 11.57 13.47 3.45
C GLY A 63 11.45 14.93 3.89
N ALA A 64 11.37 15.87 2.93
CA ALA A 64 11.24 17.30 3.25
C ALA A 64 9.89 17.67 3.91
N LEU A 65 8.79 17.03 3.51
CA LEU A 65 7.47 17.20 4.12
C LEU A 65 7.39 16.48 5.48
N GLY A 66 8.06 15.33 5.62
CA GLY A 66 8.20 14.64 6.90
C GLY A 66 8.99 15.47 7.91
N ASP A 67 10.09 16.09 7.47
CA ASP A 67 10.88 17.02 8.28
C ASP A 67 10.09 18.28 8.62
N LEU A 68 9.34 18.84 7.67
CA LEU A 68 8.49 20.01 7.92
C LEU A 68 7.30 19.70 8.84
N ALA A 69 6.64 18.55 8.66
CA ALA A 69 5.54 18.11 9.50
C ALA A 69 6.02 17.79 10.93
N SER A 70 7.20 17.19 11.05
CA SER A 70 7.87 16.96 12.33
C SER A 70 8.24 18.28 13.01
N ALA A 71 8.73 19.27 12.24
CA ALA A 71 9.03 20.62 12.73
C ALA A 71 7.77 21.41 13.13
N MET A 72 6.63 21.11 12.52
CA MET A 72 5.33 21.75 12.82
C MET A 72 4.49 21.01 13.87
N GLY A 73 4.96 19.87 14.40
CA GLY A 73 4.21 19.05 15.36
C GLY A 73 2.93 18.44 14.78
N ALA A 74 2.83 18.31 13.45
CA ALA A 74 1.68 17.72 12.79
C ALA A 74 1.65 16.19 13.05
N PRO A 75 0.48 15.58 13.31
CA PRO A 75 0.39 14.15 13.53
C PRO A 75 0.87 13.38 12.29
N ALA A 76 1.85 12.48 12.48
CA ALA A 76 2.38 11.63 11.41
C ALA A 76 1.30 10.80 10.68
N SER A 77 0.14 10.60 11.30
CA SER A 77 -0.99 9.87 10.71
C SER A 77 -1.70 10.65 9.58
N ILE A 78 -1.78 11.98 9.67
CA ILE A 78 -2.38 12.82 8.60
C ILE A 78 -1.48 12.83 7.36
N GLY A 79 -0.15 12.72 7.55
CA GLY A 79 0.81 12.64 6.45
C GLY A 79 0.66 11.37 5.61
N ASN A 80 0.32 10.22 6.22
CA ASN A 80 0.35 8.94 5.51
C ASN A 80 -0.85 8.75 4.57
N LEU A 81 -2.06 9.16 4.96
CA LEU A 81 -3.23 9.12 4.07
C LEU A 81 -3.08 10.10 2.91
N ALA A 82 -2.62 11.33 3.19
CA ALA A 82 -2.34 12.32 2.15
C ALA A 82 -1.27 11.81 1.16
N THR A 83 -0.24 11.13 1.68
CA THR A 83 0.82 10.51 0.88
C THR A 83 0.27 9.37 0.02
N LEU A 84 -0.56 8.49 0.58
CA LEU A 84 -1.19 7.39 -0.15
C LEU A 84 -2.09 7.93 -1.28
N ALA A 85 -2.92 8.93 -0.97
CA ALA A 85 -3.77 9.62 -1.93
C ALA A 85 -2.95 10.29 -3.05
N ALA A 86 -1.85 10.96 -2.70
CA ALA A 86 -0.94 11.55 -3.68
C ALA A 86 -0.25 10.50 -4.54
N GLY A 87 0.15 9.36 -3.96
CA GLY A 87 0.74 8.23 -4.69
C GLY A 87 -0.23 7.63 -5.70
N PHE A 88 -1.48 7.36 -5.29
CA PHE A 88 -2.53 6.92 -6.21
C PHE A 88 -2.79 7.95 -7.31
N SER A 89 -2.85 9.25 -6.96
CA SER A 89 -3.03 10.32 -7.95
C SER A 89 -1.87 10.39 -8.95
N LYS A 90 -0.62 10.16 -8.52
CA LYS A 90 0.55 10.08 -9.41
C LYS A 90 0.47 8.91 -10.40
N LEU A 91 -0.22 7.83 -10.04
CA LEU A 91 -0.52 6.70 -10.93
C LEU A 91 -1.71 6.99 -11.86
N GLY A 92 -2.30 8.18 -11.80
CA GLY A 92 -3.53 8.53 -12.51
C GLY A 92 -4.75 7.80 -11.95
N LEU A 93 -4.69 7.28 -10.72
CA LEU A 93 -5.81 6.62 -10.05
C LEU A 93 -6.56 7.62 -9.17
N ASN A 94 -7.89 7.48 -9.15
CA ASN A 94 -8.73 8.18 -8.19
C ASN A 94 -8.48 7.64 -6.77
N THR A 95 -8.51 8.49 -5.75
CA THR A 95 -8.31 8.10 -4.34
C THR A 95 -9.33 7.07 -3.84
N SER A 96 -10.54 7.03 -4.41
CA SER A 96 -11.53 5.98 -4.14
C SER A 96 -11.06 4.58 -4.54
N MET A 97 -10.07 4.45 -5.43
CA MET A 97 -9.46 3.15 -5.77
C MET A 97 -8.75 2.53 -4.58
N ILE A 98 -8.26 3.33 -3.61
CA ILE A 98 -7.65 2.79 -2.39
C ILE A 98 -8.64 1.84 -1.69
N ASN A 99 -9.89 2.28 -1.51
CA ASN A 99 -10.96 1.49 -0.90
C ASN A 99 -11.37 0.25 -1.72
N LYS A 100 -10.97 0.17 -2.99
CA LYS A 100 -11.20 -1.00 -3.86
C LYS A 100 -10.02 -1.97 -3.86
N PHE A 101 -8.78 -1.45 -3.81
CA PHE A 101 -7.57 -2.26 -3.76
C PHE A 101 -7.48 -3.05 -2.45
N VAL A 102 -7.77 -2.40 -1.32
CA VAL A 102 -7.65 -3.02 0.01
C VAL A 102 -8.40 -4.36 0.11
N PRO A 103 -9.73 -4.43 -0.11
CA PRO A 103 -10.45 -5.69 0.05
C PRO A 103 -9.93 -6.78 -0.90
N ILE A 104 -9.50 -6.44 -2.11
CA ILE A 104 -8.96 -7.41 -3.08
C ILE A 104 -7.62 -7.99 -2.60
N ILE A 105 -6.71 -7.14 -2.11
CA ILE A 105 -5.41 -7.58 -1.57
C ILE A 105 -5.62 -8.47 -0.34
N LEU A 106 -6.53 -8.08 0.56
CA LEU A 106 -6.87 -8.88 1.73
C LEU A 106 -7.43 -10.24 1.33
N SER A 107 -8.41 -10.28 0.41
CA SER A 107 -8.98 -11.52 -0.11
C SER A 107 -7.93 -12.40 -0.79
N TYR A 108 -6.99 -11.82 -1.54
CA TYR A 108 -5.89 -12.56 -2.14
C TYR A 108 -5.02 -13.25 -1.09
N ILE A 109 -4.57 -12.51 -0.06
CA ILE A 109 -3.75 -13.06 1.03
C ILE A 109 -4.52 -14.16 1.78
N GLN A 110 -5.80 -13.94 2.08
CA GLN A 110 -6.67 -14.94 2.71
C GLN A 110 -6.81 -16.20 1.86
N GLY A 111 -7.01 -16.05 0.55
CA GLY A 111 -7.11 -17.15 -0.41
C GLY A 111 -5.84 -17.99 -0.49
N LYS A 112 -4.68 -17.44 -0.13
CA LYS A 112 -3.41 -18.16 0.02
C LYS A 112 -3.20 -18.80 1.40
N GLY A 113 -4.22 -18.77 2.27
CA GLY A 113 -4.16 -19.29 3.65
C GLY A 113 -3.65 -18.27 4.67
N GLY A 114 -3.35 -17.03 4.27
CA GLY A 114 -2.76 -15.99 5.11
C GLY A 114 -3.77 -15.22 5.96
N ILE A 115 -4.72 -15.87 6.64
CA ILE A 115 -5.78 -15.19 7.40
C ILE A 115 -5.18 -14.20 8.42
N GLY A 116 -4.20 -14.63 9.23
CA GLY A 116 -3.55 -13.76 10.20
C GLY A 116 -2.75 -12.61 9.56
N ALA A 117 -2.09 -12.87 8.43
CA ALA A 117 -1.35 -11.84 7.69
C ALA A 117 -2.30 -10.80 7.06
N SER A 118 -3.45 -11.25 6.55
CA SER A 118 -4.49 -10.35 6.05
C SER A 118 -5.07 -9.52 7.19
N GLN A 119 -5.36 -10.09 8.36
CA GLN A 119 -5.86 -9.33 9.51
C GLN A 119 -4.85 -8.28 9.97
N LEU A 120 -3.56 -8.63 10.01
CA LEU A 120 -2.48 -7.71 10.34
C LEU A 120 -2.41 -6.55 9.35
N LEU A 121 -2.47 -6.84 8.05
CA LEU A 121 -2.50 -5.81 7.01
C LEU A 121 -3.75 -4.92 7.13
N GLU A 122 -4.91 -5.52 7.34
CA GLU A 122 -6.18 -4.81 7.50
C GLU A 122 -6.16 -3.86 8.69
N GLN A 123 -5.61 -4.29 9.83
CA GLN A 123 -5.48 -3.45 11.02
C GLN A 123 -4.69 -2.19 10.73
N ILE A 124 -3.53 -2.31 10.07
CA ILE A 124 -2.72 -1.15 9.70
C ILE A 124 -3.48 -0.25 8.74
N LEU A 125 -4.07 -0.81 7.67
CA LEU A 125 -4.74 0.02 6.65
C LEU A 125 -5.96 0.77 7.21
N LYS A 126 -6.71 0.20 8.15
CA LYS A 126 -7.86 0.86 8.80
C LYS A 126 -7.48 2.05 9.68
N GLU A 127 -6.26 2.12 10.19
CA GLU A 127 -5.81 3.30 10.94
C GLU A 127 -5.67 4.54 10.05
N PHE A 128 -5.64 4.36 8.71
CA PHE A 128 -5.38 5.43 7.75
C PHE A 128 -6.52 5.67 6.75
N LEU A 129 -7.59 4.88 6.74
CA LEU A 129 -8.72 5.00 5.81
C LEU A 129 -10.02 5.38 6.53
#